data_AF-A0A379VW17-F1
#
_entry.id   AF-A0A379VW17-F1
#
_cell.length_a   1.000
_cell.length_b   1.000
_cell.length_c   1.000
_cell.angle_alpha   90.00
_cell.angle_beta   90.00
_cell.angle_gamma   90.00
#
_symmetry.space_group_name_H-M   'P 1'
#
loop_
_entity.id
_entity.type
_entity.pdbx_description
1 polymer ?
#
loop_
_entity_poly.entity_id
_entity_poly.type
_entity_poly.pdbx_seq_one_letter_code
_entity_poly.pdbx_strand_id
1 'polypeptide(L)'
;MRVSVQGELPFACSAKDIVLELLERIGADGATGYAIEFVGEAISALSVEGRMTLCNMAVEVGARGAIIAPDKKVFDYIYGKPQMPVGELWQQALLEWSQLSSDADAVFDKTVAINCHDLEPKVTWGISPDQTGSITGRVPFPEQETNPLKRLALEKALHYMGLTAGMLLKDIRISHAFIGSCTNGRIEDLRAVAKVLEGRKIASHVRGIIVPGSTMVRRQAEEEGLAKIFIAAGFEWRQSGCSMCLAMNEDVLSPGDRCASGTNRNFPGRQGAGARTHLMSPAMVAAAAVAGHLVDVRSLLQAGE
;
A
#
# COMPACT_ATOMS: atom_id res chain seq x y z
N MET A 1 10.49 -15.66 -10.91
CA MET A 1 11.21 -14.39 -10.65
C MET A 1 11.55 -14.30 -9.17
N ARG A 2 12.76 -13.84 -8.82
CA ARG A 2 13.14 -13.53 -7.43
C ARG A 2 13.26 -12.01 -7.25
N VAL A 3 12.59 -11.48 -6.24
CA VAL A 3 12.71 -10.07 -5.82
C VAL A 3 13.45 -10.04 -4.48
N SER A 4 14.69 -9.58 -4.49
CA SER A 4 15.54 -9.44 -3.31
C SER A 4 15.44 -8.02 -2.76
N VAL A 5 14.99 -7.86 -1.52
CA VAL A 5 14.83 -6.56 -0.86
C VAL A 5 15.76 -6.51 0.34
N GLN A 6 16.79 -5.66 0.26
CA GLN A 6 17.89 -5.59 1.23
C GLN A 6 17.87 -4.26 2.01
N GLY A 7 18.42 -4.29 3.22
CA GLY A 7 18.48 -3.14 4.12
C GLY A 7 17.23 -2.97 4.98
N GLU A 8 17.34 -2.11 5.98
CA GLU A 8 16.23 -1.76 6.86
C GLU A 8 15.27 -0.78 6.16
N LEU A 9 13.97 -0.93 6.43
CA LEU A 9 12.97 0.00 5.94
C LEU A 9 13.15 1.38 6.60
N PRO A 10 13.29 2.46 5.82
CA PRO A 10 13.41 3.80 6.38
C PRO A 10 12.18 4.21 7.19
N PHE A 11 12.38 5.18 8.06
CA PHE A 11 11.31 5.71 8.90
C PHE A 11 10.07 6.10 8.09
N ALA A 12 8.91 5.60 8.55
CA ALA A 12 7.59 5.77 7.96
C ALA A 12 7.37 5.14 6.57
N CYS A 13 8.33 4.39 6.04
CA CYS A 13 8.12 3.47 4.92
C CYS A 13 7.51 2.14 5.42
N SER A 14 6.81 1.46 4.52
CA SER A 14 6.08 0.21 4.79
C SER A 14 6.19 -0.76 3.62
N ALA A 15 5.58 -1.95 3.76
CA ALA A 15 5.43 -2.90 2.66
C ALA A 15 4.78 -2.29 1.41
N LYS A 16 3.88 -1.32 1.58
CA LYS A 16 3.25 -0.60 0.46
C LYS A 16 4.29 0.14 -0.39
N ASP A 17 5.27 0.75 0.25
CA ASP A 17 6.31 1.52 -0.43
C ASP A 17 7.29 0.60 -1.18
N ILE A 18 7.58 -0.59 -0.63
CA ILE A 18 8.38 -1.62 -1.33
C ILE A 18 7.70 -2.05 -2.64
N VAL A 19 6.40 -2.37 -2.60
CA VAL A 19 5.72 -2.85 -3.82
C VAL A 19 5.49 -1.73 -4.84
N LEU A 20 5.29 -0.48 -4.39
CA LEU A 20 5.24 0.69 -5.27
C LEU A 20 6.61 0.96 -5.92
N GLU A 21 7.71 0.79 -5.19
CA GLU A 21 9.07 0.84 -5.75
C GLU A 21 9.30 -0.28 -6.78
N LEU A 22 8.84 -1.50 -6.50
CA LEU A 22 8.92 -2.60 -7.48
C LEU A 22 8.14 -2.24 -8.75
N LEU A 23 6.90 -1.77 -8.61
CA LEU A 23 6.04 -1.32 -9.70
C LEU A 23 6.71 -0.24 -10.55
N GLU A 24 7.30 0.78 -9.93
CA GLU A 24 8.04 1.85 -10.61
C GLU A 24 9.24 1.29 -11.41
N ARG A 25 9.95 0.29 -10.88
CA ARG A 25 11.13 -0.32 -11.54
C ARG A 25 10.78 -1.20 -12.74
N ILE A 26 9.77 -2.07 -12.59
CA ILE A 26 9.51 -3.12 -13.58
C ILE A 26 8.25 -2.91 -14.42
N GLY A 27 7.42 -1.93 -14.07
CA GLY A 27 6.14 -1.66 -14.75
C GLY A 27 5.02 -2.62 -14.36
N ALA A 28 3.80 -2.28 -14.73
CA ALA A 28 2.60 -3.09 -14.42
C ALA A 28 2.61 -4.49 -15.06
N ASP A 29 3.37 -4.69 -16.13
CA ASP A 29 3.50 -6.00 -16.81
C ASP A 29 4.86 -6.67 -16.54
N GLY A 30 5.69 -6.11 -15.65
CA GLY A 30 7.10 -6.48 -15.47
C GLY A 30 7.39 -7.91 -15.02
N ALA A 31 6.38 -8.56 -14.42
CA ALA A 31 6.40 -9.93 -13.94
C ALA A 31 5.38 -10.85 -14.66
N THR A 32 4.86 -10.41 -15.83
CA THR A 32 3.99 -11.25 -16.67
C THR A 32 4.65 -12.58 -16.98
N GLY A 33 3.94 -13.68 -16.69
CA GLY A 33 4.42 -15.04 -16.91
C GLY A 33 5.26 -15.62 -15.76
N TYR A 34 5.53 -14.86 -14.70
CA TYR A 34 6.31 -15.31 -13.55
C TYR A 34 5.47 -15.47 -12.29
N ALA A 35 5.81 -16.44 -11.45
CA ALA A 35 5.59 -16.33 -10.00
C ALA A 35 6.75 -15.56 -9.37
N ILE A 36 6.46 -14.75 -8.35
CA ILE A 36 7.45 -13.98 -7.61
C ILE A 36 7.76 -14.68 -6.29
N GLU A 37 9.04 -14.89 -6.01
CA GLU A 37 9.53 -15.13 -4.64
C GLU A 37 10.12 -13.82 -4.09
N PHE A 38 9.61 -13.33 -2.96
CA PHE A 38 10.19 -12.21 -2.25
C PHE A 38 11.15 -12.71 -1.16
N VAL A 39 12.37 -12.20 -1.16
CA VAL A 39 13.44 -12.57 -0.23
C VAL A 39 14.20 -11.35 0.27
N GLY A 40 14.99 -11.51 1.33
CA GLY A 40 15.92 -10.49 1.82
C GLY A 40 15.55 -9.93 3.19
N GLU A 41 16.48 -9.18 3.77
CA GLU A 41 16.41 -8.66 5.14
C GLU A 41 15.11 -7.89 5.41
N ALA A 42 14.74 -6.97 4.51
CA ALA A 42 13.52 -6.18 4.66
C ALA A 42 12.26 -7.07 4.71
N ILE A 43 12.21 -8.12 3.89
CA ILE A 43 11.08 -9.07 3.84
C ILE A 43 10.97 -9.86 5.14
N SER A 44 12.10 -10.34 5.66
CA SER A 44 12.16 -11.01 6.96
C SER A 44 11.77 -10.07 8.10
N ALA A 45 12.14 -8.79 8.03
CA ALA A 45 11.80 -7.77 9.03
C ALA A 45 10.31 -7.41 9.07
N LEU A 46 9.58 -7.52 7.96
CA LEU A 46 8.12 -7.28 7.92
C LEU A 46 7.35 -8.21 8.88
N SER A 47 6.20 -7.70 9.33
CA SER A 47 5.15 -8.50 9.95
C SER A 47 4.50 -9.43 8.91
N VAL A 48 3.73 -10.41 9.36
CA VAL A 48 2.95 -11.27 8.46
C VAL A 48 1.91 -10.47 7.67
N GLU A 49 1.32 -9.44 8.29
CA GLU A 49 0.34 -8.55 7.65
C GLU A 49 0.99 -7.70 6.54
N GLY A 50 2.18 -7.17 6.75
CA GLY A 50 2.95 -6.45 5.74
C GLY A 50 3.40 -7.35 4.58
N ARG A 51 3.75 -8.62 4.86
CA ARG A 51 4.02 -9.62 3.82
C ARG A 51 2.78 -9.90 2.98
N MET A 52 1.60 -9.94 3.60
CA MET A 52 0.34 -10.10 2.87
C MET A 52 0.04 -8.89 1.96
N THR A 53 0.45 -7.67 2.32
CA THR A 53 0.37 -6.50 1.42
C THR A 53 1.21 -6.71 0.15
N LEU A 54 2.45 -7.20 0.29
CA LEU A 54 3.32 -7.51 -0.86
C LEU A 54 2.69 -8.58 -1.76
N CYS A 55 2.30 -9.71 -1.19
CA CYS A 55 1.72 -10.80 -1.97
C CYS A 55 0.38 -10.40 -2.62
N ASN A 56 -0.44 -9.59 -1.93
CA ASN A 56 -1.69 -9.08 -2.48
C ASN A 56 -1.44 -8.20 -3.73
N MET A 57 -0.39 -7.39 -3.70
CA MET A 57 -0.06 -6.46 -4.79
C MET A 57 0.82 -7.07 -5.90
N ALA A 58 1.12 -8.37 -5.85
CA ALA A 58 1.94 -9.01 -6.87
C ALA A 58 1.24 -9.09 -8.24
N VAL A 59 -0.10 -9.12 -8.27
CA VAL A 59 -0.85 -9.13 -9.53
C VAL A 59 -0.76 -7.78 -10.26
N GLU A 60 -0.48 -6.69 -9.55
CA GLU A 60 -0.34 -5.35 -10.11
C GLU A 60 0.97 -5.19 -10.92
N VAL A 61 1.97 -6.06 -10.71
CA VAL A 61 3.15 -6.20 -11.58
C VAL A 61 2.98 -7.33 -12.63
N GLY A 62 1.78 -7.89 -12.77
CA GLY A 62 1.47 -8.93 -13.74
C GLY A 62 1.86 -10.35 -13.31
N ALA A 63 2.27 -10.56 -12.06
CA ALA A 63 2.68 -11.88 -11.58
C ALA A 63 1.51 -12.87 -11.50
N ARG A 64 1.79 -14.15 -11.75
CA ARG A 64 0.85 -15.27 -11.57
C ARG A 64 0.56 -15.58 -10.11
N GLY A 65 1.49 -15.26 -9.23
CA GLY A 65 1.40 -15.47 -7.80
C GLY A 65 2.65 -14.93 -7.11
N ALA A 66 2.59 -14.83 -5.78
CA ALA A 66 3.72 -14.44 -4.96
C ALA A 66 3.84 -15.34 -3.74
N ILE A 67 5.09 -15.64 -3.38
CA ILE A 67 5.45 -16.47 -2.24
C ILE A 67 6.53 -15.78 -1.41
N ILE A 68 6.45 -15.97 -0.10
CA ILE A 68 7.47 -15.62 0.89
C ILE A 68 7.63 -16.86 1.76
N ALA A 69 8.86 -17.33 1.93
CA ALA A 69 9.14 -18.49 2.78
C ALA A 69 8.61 -18.26 4.21
N PRO A 70 8.00 -19.27 4.83
CA PRO A 70 7.53 -19.16 6.19
C PRO A 70 8.71 -19.06 7.16
N ASP A 71 8.51 -18.31 8.23
CA ASP A 71 9.48 -18.18 9.32
C ASP A 71 8.76 -18.16 10.66
N LYS A 72 9.52 -17.94 11.73
CA LYS A 72 8.97 -17.86 13.09
C LYS A 72 7.80 -16.89 13.20
N LYS A 73 7.81 -15.74 12.51
CA LYS A 73 6.72 -14.76 12.58
C LYS A 73 5.43 -15.33 11.99
N VAL A 74 5.52 -16.09 10.89
CA VAL A 74 4.36 -16.80 10.31
C VAL A 74 3.83 -17.83 11.29
N PHE A 75 4.71 -18.63 11.90
CA PHE A 75 4.32 -19.66 12.87
C PHE A 75 3.64 -19.05 14.10
N ASP A 76 4.23 -18.00 14.67
CA ASP A 76 3.65 -17.27 15.80
C ASP A 76 2.30 -16.65 15.43
N TYR A 77 2.16 -16.11 14.21
CA TYR A 77 0.94 -15.47 13.74
C TYR A 77 -0.22 -16.45 13.53
N ILE A 78 0.05 -17.70 13.20
CA ILE A 78 -0.99 -18.73 13.01
C ILE A 78 -1.21 -19.58 14.26
N TYR A 79 -0.27 -19.61 15.20
CA TYR A 79 -0.40 -20.42 16.42
C TYR A 79 -1.71 -20.15 17.17
N GLY A 80 -2.43 -21.23 17.51
CA GLY A 80 -3.70 -21.15 18.24
C GLY A 80 -4.90 -20.61 17.46
N LYS A 81 -4.75 -20.31 16.15
CA LYS A 81 -5.90 -19.92 15.32
C LYS A 81 -6.82 -21.10 15.03
N PRO A 82 -8.12 -20.83 14.73
CA PRO A 82 -9.05 -21.88 14.34
C PRO A 82 -8.48 -22.75 13.21
N GLN A 83 -8.69 -24.06 13.30
CA GLN A 83 -8.25 -25.07 12.32
C GLN A 83 -6.71 -25.31 12.25
N MET A 84 -5.92 -24.68 13.11
CA MET A 84 -4.48 -24.99 13.19
C MET A 84 -4.22 -26.26 14.01
N PRO A 85 -3.18 -27.03 13.66
CA PRO A 85 -2.82 -28.23 14.42
C PRO A 85 -2.44 -27.86 15.86
N VAL A 86 -2.65 -28.79 16.78
CA VAL A 86 -2.36 -28.62 18.22
C VAL A 86 -1.50 -29.76 18.74
N GLY A 87 -0.83 -29.57 19.87
CA GLY A 87 -0.03 -30.61 20.53
C GLY A 87 1.10 -31.14 19.62
N GLU A 88 1.21 -32.46 19.51
CA GLU A 88 2.25 -33.12 18.71
C GLU A 88 2.14 -32.80 17.21
N LEU A 89 0.91 -32.67 16.68
CA LEU A 89 0.69 -32.31 15.27
C LEU A 89 1.23 -30.91 14.95
N TRP A 90 1.19 -29.98 15.91
CA TRP A 90 1.79 -28.65 15.72
C TRP A 90 3.30 -28.75 15.58
N GLN A 91 3.96 -29.56 16.41
CA GLN A 91 5.41 -29.76 16.34
C GLN A 91 5.84 -30.42 15.02
N GLN A 92 5.08 -31.42 14.55
CA GLN A 92 5.31 -32.05 13.24
C GLN A 92 5.13 -31.04 12.10
N ALA A 93 4.07 -30.24 12.14
CA ALA A 93 3.83 -29.21 11.14
C ALA A 93 4.95 -28.15 11.10
N LEU A 94 5.49 -27.74 12.25
CA LEU A 94 6.63 -26.82 12.30
C LEU A 94 7.88 -27.39 11.63
N LEU A 95 8.18 -28.68 11.83
CA LEU A 95 9.32 -29.33 11.19
C LEU A 95 9.16 -29.35 9.67
N GLU A 96 7.97 -29.66 9.17
CA GLU A 96 7.65 -29.69 7.75
C GLU A 96 7.67 -28.28 7.12
N TRP A 97 6.94 -27.34 7.72
CA TRP A 97 6.83 -25.98 7.19
C TRP A 97 8.15 -25.22 7.19
N SER A 98 9.05 -25.52 8.14
CA SER A 98 10.38 -24.91 8.17
C SER A 98 11.27 -25.30 6.99
N GLN A 99 10.90 -26.33 6.22
CA GLN A 99 11.60 -26.72 4.99
C GLN A 99 11.03 -26.05 3.73
N LEU A 100 9.96 -25.25 3.84
CA LEU A 100 9.29 -24.62 2.69
C LEU A 100 10.00 -23.33 2.23
N SER A 101 11.30 -23.43 1.99
CA SER A 101 12.13 -22.37 1.40
C SER A 101 12.79 -22.87 0.13
N SER A 102 13.09 -21.97 -0.82
CA SER A 102 13.86 -22.34 -1.99
C SER A 102 15.25 -22.87 -1.62
N ASP A 103 15.71 -23.89 -2.35
CA ASP A 103 17.06 -24.43 -2.24
C ASP A 103 18.12 -23.35 -2.57
N ALA A 104 19.33 -23.52 -2.04
CA ALA A 104 20.41 -22.55 -2.21
C ALA A 104 20.85 -22.39 -3.69
N ASP A 105 20.69 -23.44 -4.49
CA ASP A 105 21.00 -23.52 -5.92
C ASP A 105 19.75 -23.34 -6.81
N ALA A 106 18.60 -22.95 -6.24
CA ALA A 106 17.40 -22.68 -7.00
C ALA A 106 17.63 -21.58 -8.07
N VAL A 107 17.26 -21.90 -9.31
CA VAL A 107 17.41 -21.02 -10.48
C VAL A 107 16.13 -20.23 -10.72
N PHE A 108 16.28 -18.92 -10.98
CA PHE A 108 15.17 -18.02 -11.28
C PHE A 108 15.38 -17.41 -12.65
N ASP A 109 14.34 -17.41 -13.48
CA ASP A 109 14.38 -16.85 -14.83
C ASP A 109 14.71 -15.35 -14.87
N LYS A 110 14.36 -14.64 -13.79
CA LYS A 110 14.57 -13.20 -13.65
C LYS A 110 14.77 -12.85 -12.19
N THR A 111 15.69 -11.93 -11.93
CA THR A 111 15.98 -11.38 -10.61
C THR A 111 15.81 -9.86 -10.61
N VAL A 112 15.29 -9.31 -9.52
CA VAL A 112 15.17 -7.88 -9.28
C VAL A 112 15.71 -7.61 -7.88
N ALA A 113 16.56 -6.59 -7.74
CA ALA A 113 17.07 -6.16 -6.45
C ALA A 113 16.49 -4.79 -6.08
N ILE A 114 16.09 -4.61 -4.83
CA ILE A 114 15.65 -3.36 -4.23
C ILE A 114 16.51 -3.12 -2.99
N ASN A 115 17.07 -1.91 -2.88
CA ASN A 115 17.76 -1.46 -1.68
C ASN A 115 16.82 -0.49 -0.94
N CYS A 116 16.48 -0.81 0.30
CA CYS A 116 15.59 -0.01 1.11
C CYS A 116 16.24 1.26 1.67
N HIS A 117 17.57 1.36 1.73
CA HIS A 117 18.26 2.49 2.39
C HIS A 117 17.80 3.87 1.88
N ASP A 118 17.59 4.00 0.57
CA ASP A 118 17.19 5.25 -0.08
C ASP A 118 15.68 5.30 -0.39
N LEU A 119 14.89 4.36 0.14
CA LEU A 119 13.45 4.30 -0.09
C LEU A 119 12.75 5.41 0.69
N GLU A 120 12.06 6.27 -0.04
CA GLU A 120 11.17 7.27 0.54
C GLU A 120 9.71 6.83 0.44
N PRO A 121 8.81 7.39 1.27
CA PRO A 121 7.39 7.14 1.13
C PRO A 121 6.92 7.39 -0.31
N LYS A 122 6.22 6.42 -0.90
CA LYS A 122 5.85 6.40 -2.33
C LYS A 122 4.38 6.76 -2.54
N VAL A 123 4.10 7.36 -3.69
CA VAL A 123 2.75 7.70 -4.13
C VAL A 123 2.59 7.58 -5.64
N THR A 124 1.44 7.07 -6.10
CA THR A 124 1.12 7.13 -7.53
C THR A 124 0.72 8.55 -7.94
N TRP A 125 1.24 9.03 -9.06
CA TRP A 125 0.84 10.32 -9.66
C TRP A 125 -0.09 10.12 -10.87
N GLY A 126 -0.06 8.95 -11.50
CA GLY A 126 -0.80 8.66 -12.72
C GLY A 126 -2.05 7.82 -12.53
N ILE A 127 -2.42 7.07 -13.58
CA ILE A 127 -3.63 6.25 -13.70
C ILE A 127 -3.33 4.75 -13.69
N SER A 128 -2.12 4.37 -13.29
CA SER A 128 -1.67 2.98 -13.15
C SER A 128 -0.74 2.87 -11.94
N PRO A 129 -0.68 1.72 -11.23
CA PRO A 129 0.16 1.57 -10.04
C PRO A 129 1.67 1.74 -10.30
N ASP A 130 2.15 1.49 -11.51
CA ASP A 130 3.54 1.72 -11.92
C ASP A 130 3.87 3.18 -12.23
N GLN A 131 2.86 4.04 -12.34
CA GLN A 131 3.03 5.49 -12.46
C GLN A 131 3.18 6.10 -11.06
N THR A 132 4.30 5.75 -10.42
CA THR A 132 4.68 6.06 -9.04
C THR A 132 5.87 7.00 -8.99
N GLY A 133 6.03 7.71 -7.87
CA GLY A 133 7.27 8.39 -7.51
C GLY A 133 7.38 8.57 -5.99
N SER A 134 8.53 9.05 -5.53
CA SER A 134 8.74 9.47 -4.14
C SER A 134 7.90 10.70 -3.80
N ILE A 135 7.33 10.78 -2.59
CA ILE A 135 6.46 11.89 -2.16
C ILE A 135 7.14 13.27 -2.23
N THR A 136 8.47 13.30 -2.12
CA THR A 136 9.33 14.48 -2.25
C THR A 136 9.57 14.90 -3.72
N GLY A 137 9.21 14.03 -4.66
CA GLY A 137 9.46 14.18 -6.09
C GLY A 137 8.46 15.07 -6.82
N ARG A 138 8.52 14.99 -8.15
CA ARG A 138 7.72 15.80 -9.07
C ARG A 138 6.94 14.94 -10.04
N VAL A 139 5.83 15.48 -10.54
CA VAL A 139 5.13 14.95 -11.71
C VAL A 139 6.10 14.93 -12.90
N PRO A 140 6.22 13.83 -13.66
CA PRO A 140 7.18 13.72 -14.75
C PRO A 140 6.88 14.69 -15.90
N PHE A 141 7.92 15.04 -16.66
CA PHE A 141 7.82 15.82 -17.89
C PHE A 141 7.69 14.88 -19.10
N PRO A 142 6.53 14.82 -19.78
CA PRO A 142 6.38 13.95 -20.94
C PRO A 142 7.39 14.25 -22.06
N GLU A 143 7.85 15.50 -22.19
CA GLU A 143 8.82 15.89 -23.21
C GLU A 143 10.18 15.22 -23.02
N GLN A 144 10.50 14.75 -21.80
CA GLN A 144 11.75 14.06 -21.47
C GLN A 144 11.72 12.56 -21.80
N GLU A 145 10.53 11.98 -22.03
CA GLU A 145 10.38 10.57 -22.40
C GLU A 145 10.69 10.39 -23.90
N THR A 146 11.69 9.57 -24.22
CA THR A 146 12.17 9.38 -25.60
C THR A 146 11.31 8.39 -26.38
N ASN A 147 10.62 7.47 -25.69
CA ASN A 147 9.72 6.52 -26.33
C ASN A 147 8.35 7.18 -26.61
N PRO A 148 7.92 7.31 -27.89
CA PRO A 148 6.67 8.00 -28.23
C PRO A 148 5.41 7.38 -27.62
N LEU A 149 5.37 6.05 -27.45
CA LEU A 149 4.23 5.37 -26.84
C LEU A 149 4.15 5.66 -25.34
N LYS A 150 5.29 5.64 -24.64
CA LYS A 150 5.36 6.01 -23.22
C LYS A 150 5.03 7.48 -23.02
N ARG A 151 5.54 8.38 -23.88
CA ARG A 151 5.21 9.81 -23.84
C ARG A 151 3.70 10.03 -23.95
N LEU A 152 3.05 9.41 -24.93
CA LEU A 152 1.60 9.49 -25.09
C LEU A 152 0.84 8.95 -23.87
N ALA A 153 1.35 7.87 -23.25
CA ALA A 153 0.76 7.33 -22.02
C ALA A 153 0.90 8.31 -20.83
N LEU A 154 2.06 8.98 -20.70
CA LEU A 154 2.27 10.04 -19.70
C LEU A 154 1.29 11.20 -19.92
N GLU A 155 1.20 11.73 -21.13
CA GLU A 155 0.29 12.83 -21.48
C GLU A 155 -1.17 12.51 -21.14
N LYS A 156 -1.63 11.29 -21.49
CA LYS A 156 -2.97 10.81 -21.14
C LYS A 156 -3.19 10.73 -19.63
N ALA A 157 -2.21 10.20 -18.90
CA ALA A 157 -2.28 10.10 -17.44
C ALA A 157 -2.35 11.48 -16.79
N LEU A 158 -1.51 12.42 -17.21
CA LEU A 158 -1.50 13.79 -16.68
C LEU A 158 -2.80 14.53 -16.99
N HIS A 159 -3.33 14.38 -18.21
CA HIS A 159 -4.61 14.96 -18.60
C HIS A 159 -5.76 14.42 -17.74
N TYR A 160 -5.86 13.09 -17.59
CA TYR A 160 -6.88 12.46 -16.76
C TYR A 160 -6.79 12.93 -15.29
N MET A 161 -5.57 12.89 -14.74
CA MET A 161 -5.29 13.27 -13.36
C MET A 161 -5.36 14.78 -13.14
N GLY A 162 -5.48 15.59 -14.19
CA GLY A 162 -5.47 17.05 -14.11
C GLY A 162 -4.21 17.57 -13.42
N LEU A 163 -3.05 17.04 -13.80
CA LEU A 163 -1.75 17.40 -13.23
C LEU A 163 -0.89 18.16 -14.24
N THR A 164 -0.05 19.05 -13.74
CA THR A 164 0.92 19.80 -14.54
C THR A 164 2.30 19.18 -14.36
N ALA A 165 3.02 18.97 -15.47
CA ALA A 165 4.38 18.47 -15.43
C ALA A 165 5.28 19.35 -14.54
N GLY A 166 6.17 18.72 -13.77
CA GLY A 166 7.10 19.40 -12.88
C GLY A 166 6.54 19.90 -11.56
N MET A 167 5.22 19.88 -11.34
CA MET A 167 4.67 20.21 -10.02
C MET A 167 5.14 19.22 -8.97
N LEU A 168 5.34 19.67 -7.73
CA LEU A 168 5.72 18.76 -6.64
C LEU A 168 4.53 17.85 -6.31
N LEU A 169 4.79 16.58 -6.04
CA LEU A 169 3.71 15.65 -5.68
C LEU A 169 3.03 16.10 -4.39
N LYS A 170 3.79 16.64 -3.44
CA LYS A 170 3.24 17.23 -2.21
C LYS A 170 2.35 18.46 -2.40
N ASP A 171 2.29 19.08 -3.58
CA ASP A 171 1.41 20.24 -3.82
C ASP A 171 0.01 19.81 -4.31
N ILE A 172 -0.21 18.51 -4.54
CA ILE A 172 -1.45 17.97 -5.09
C ILE A 172 -2.54 17.97 -4.00
N ARG A 173 -3.49 18.89 -4.10
CA ARG A 173 -4.66 19.00 -3.19
C ARG A 173 -5.62 17.82 -3.35
N ILE A 174 -6.07 17.26 -2.24
CA ILE A 174 -7.06 16.16 -2.22
C ILE A 174 -8.43 16.66 -1.73
N SER A 175 -9.46 15.89 -2.08
CA SER A 175 -10.84 16.08 -1.61
C SER A 175 -11.32 14.90 -0.75
N HIS A 176 -10.70 13.73 -0.92
CA HIS A 176 -11.10 12.49 -0.26
C HIS A 176 -9.87 11.76 0.25
N ALA A 177 -10.03 11.06 1.37
CA ALA A 177 -9.04 10.15 1.92
C ALA A 177 -9.71 8.81 2.24
N PHE A 178 -9.19 7.72 1.69
CA PHE A 178 -9.78 6.40 1.84
C PHE A 178 -8.76 5.38 2.36
N ILE A 179 -9.07 4.78 3.50
CA ILE A 179 -8.26 3.74 4.13
C ILE A 179 -9.14 2.51 4.29
N GLY A 180 -8.79 1.41 3.62
CA GLY A 180 -9.57 0.18 3.75
C GLY A 180 -9.64 -0.63 2.46
N SER A 181 -9.01 -1.79 2.47
CA SER A 181 -8.99 -2.76 1.39
C SER A 181 -8.45 -4.10 1.92
N CYS A 182 -8.48 -5.14 1.10
CA CYS A 182 -7.74 -6.37 1.41
C CYS A 182 -6.20 -6.16 1.43
N THR A 183 -5.72 -5.07 0.83
CA THR A 183 -4.31 -4.67 0.78
C THR A 183 -3.85 -4.00 2.09
N ASN A 184 -4.71 -3.19 2.69
CA ASN A 184 -4.48 -2.45 3.93
C ASN A 184 -5.80 -2.09 4.61
N GLY A 185 -5.85 -2.26 5.90
CA GLY A 185 -7.06 -2.27 6.72
C GLY A 185 -6.99 -3.36 7.78
N ARG A 186 -5.82 -3.96 7.99
CA ARG A 186 -5.51 -4.87 9.08
C ARG A 186 -5.21 -4.06 10.33
N ILE A 187 -5.06 -4.73 11.47
CA ILE A 187 -4.93 -3.99 12.72
C ILE A 187 -3.65 -3.16 12.77
N GLU A 188 -2.53 -3.65 12.20
CA GLU A 188 -1.29 -2.85 12.16
C GLU A 188 -1.42 -1.57 11.33
N ASP A 189 -2.16 -1.63 10.21
CA ASP A 189 -2.42 -0.47 9.36
C ASP A 189 -3.21 0.59 10.13
N LEU A 190 -4.26 0.15 10.84
CA LEU A 190 -5.12 1.03 11.63
C LEU A 190 -4.35 1.67 12.80
N ARG A 191 -3.44 0.94 13.44
CA ARG A 191 -2.54 1.50 14.46
C ARG A 191 -1.59 2.55 13.87
N ALA A 192 -1.02 2.29 12.69
CA ALA A 192 -0.18 3.27 12.01
C ALA A 192 -0.94 4.55 11.66
N VAL A 193 -2.20 4.41 11.23
CA VAL A 193 -3.12 5.53 10.99
C VAL A 193 -3.43 6.30 12.28
N ALA A 194 -3.70 5.58 13.38
CA ALA A 194 -4.00 6.21 14.67
C ALA A 194 -2.85 7.09 15.16
N LYS A 195 -1.59 6.65 15.01
CA LYS A 195 -0.40 7.46 15.36
C LYS A 195 -0.35 8.80 14.61
N VAL A 196 -0.81 8.83 13.37
CA VAL A 196 -0.88 10.07 12.58
C VAL A 196 -2.07 10.94 13.04
N LEU A 197 -3.20 10.34 13.35
CA LEU A 197 -4.45 11.06 13.64
C LEU A 197 -4.62 11.50 15.09
N GLU A 198 -3.87 10.92 16.03
CA GLU A 198 -3.97 11.25 17.45
C GLU A 198 -3.76 12.75 17.69
N GLY A 199 -4.74 13.38 18.34
CA GLY A 199 -4.75 14.83 18.61
C GLY A 199 -4.95 15.74 17.39
N ARG A 200 -5.19 15.19 16.18
CA ARG A 200 -5.32 15.96 14.93
C ARG A 200 -6.73 15.86 14.34
N LYS A 201 -7.04 16.75 13.41
CA LYS A 201 -8.29 16.77 12.64
C LYS A 201 -7.96 16.75 11.15
N ILE A 202 -8.77 16.08 10.34
CA ILE A 202 -8.67 16.18 8.88
C ILE A 202 -9.05 17.59 8.42
N ALA A 203 -8.50 18.01 7.28
CA ALA A 203 -8.83 19.30 6.69
C ALA A 203 -10.34 19.38 6.38
N SER A 204 -10.97 20.53 6.63
CA SER A 204 -12.43 20.69 6.56
C SER A 204 -13.02 20.44 5.17
N HIS A 205 -12.21 20.52 4.12
CA HIS A 205 -12.60 20.24 2.74
C HIS A 205 -12.34 18.79 2.32
N VAL A 206 -11.81 17.95 3.21
CA VAL A 206 -11.51 16.54 2.93
C VAL A 206 -12.54 15.64 3.60
N ARG A 207 -13.13 14.73 2.83
CA ARG A 207 -13.94 13.63 3.35
C ARG A 207 -13.07 12.40 3.59
N GLY A 208 -12.96 11.98 4.85
CA GLY A 208 -12.19 10.79 5.25
C GLY A 208 -13.08 9.59 5.51
N ILE A 209 -12.75 8.43 4.93
CA ILE A 209 -13.43 7.15 5.19
C ILE A 209 -12.41 6.10 5.62
N ILE A 210 -12.70 5.39 6.71
CA ILE A 210 -11.96 4.20 7.13
C ILE A 210 -12.87 2.97 7.16
N VAL A 211 -12.42 1.92 6.47
CA VAL A 211 -13.08 0.61 6.38
C VAL A 211 -12.10 -0.48 6.85
N PRO A 212 -12.36 -1.13 7.99
CA PRO A 212 -11.53 -2.24 8.45
C PRO A 212 -11.65 -3.47 7.53
N GLY A 213 -10.56 -4.23 7.39
CA GLY A 213 -10.45 -5.35 6.46
C GLY A 213 -11.28 -6.58 6.83
N SER A 214 -11.76 -6.68 8.08
CA SER A 214 -12.71 -7.71 8.52
C SER A 214 -13.47 -7.26 9.77
N THR A 215 -14.57 -7.94 10.09
CA THR A 215 -15.32 -7.73 11.34
C THR A 215 -14.46 -7.96 12.58
N MET A 216 -13.51 -8.92 12.52
CA MET A 216 -12.58 -9.18 13.63
C MET A 216 -11.63 -8.00 13.85
N VAL A 217 -11.04 -7.48 12.77
CA VAL A 217 -10.17 -6.29 12.84
C VAL A 217 -10.94 -5.06 13.31
N ARG A 218 -12.19 -4.90 12.85
CA ARG A 218 -13.07 -3.82 13.31
C ARG A 218 -13.25 -3.87 14.83
N ARG A 219 -13.67 -5.04 15.35
CA ARG A 219 -13.90 -5.25 16.77
C ARG A 219 -12.62 -4.98 17.58
N GLN A 220 -11.49 -5.51 17.11
CA GLN A 220 -10.20 -5.26 17.75
C GLN A 220 -9.83 -3.78 17.78
N ALA A 221 -10.04 -3.04 16.68
CA ALA A 221 -9.78 -1.60 16.63
C ALA A 221 -10.71 -0.78 17.55
N GLU A 222 -11.95 -1.25 17.77
CA GLU A 222 -12.87 -0.65 18.72
C GLU A 222 -12.45 -0.93 20.18
N GLU A 223 -12.03 -2.17 20.48
CA GLU A 223 -11.50 -2.59 21.79
C GLU A 223 -10.21 -1.85 22.16
N GLU A 224 -9.31 -1.64 21.19
CA GLU A 224 -8.06 -0.87 21.35
C GLU A 224 -8.29 0.65 21.39
N GLY A 225 -9.52 1.12 21.17
CA GLY A 225 -9.86 2.55 21.16
C GLY A 225 -9.45 3.32 19.90
N LEU A 226 -8.88 2.65 18.89
CA LEU A 226 -8.45 3.25 17.62
C LEU A 226 -9.62 3.90 16.88
N ALA A 227 -10.79 3.25 16.89
CA ALA A 227 -12.00 3.80 16.26
C ALA A 227 -12.38 5.19 16.81
N LYS A 228 -12.16 5.42 18.12
CA LYS A 228 -12.42 6.72 18.75
C LYS A 228 -11.48 7.79 18.23
N ILE A 229 -10.20 7.46 18.00
CA ILE A 229 -9.22 8.38 17.41
C ILE A 229 -9.65 8.77 16.00
N PHE A 230 -10.10 7.80 15.19
CA PHE A 230 -10.54 8.05 13.81
C PHE A 230 -11.75 8.98 13.75
N ILE A 231 -12.78 8.68 14.55
CA ILE A 231 -14.00 9.49 14.65
C ILE A 231 -13.65 10.88 15.18
N ALA A 232 -12.81 10.96 16.21
CA ALA A 232 -12.34 12.23 16.76
C ALA A 232 -11.56 13.03 15.71
N ALA A 233 -10.78 12.41 14.83
CA ALA A 233 -10.09 13.12 13.75
C ALA A 233 -11.03 13.59 12.62
N GLY A 234 -12.27 13.09 12.57
CA GLY A 234 -13.27 13.44 11.56
C GLY A 234 -13.43 12.41 10.44
N PHE A 235 -12.86 11.21 10.57
CA PHE A 235 -13.10 10.12 9.64
C PHE A 235 -14.44 9.44 9.90
N GLU A 236 -15.11 9.03 8.82
CA GLU A 236 -16.22 8.09 8.86
C GLU A 236 -15.69 6.68 9.17
N TRP A 237 -16.05 6.13 10.34
CA TRP A 237 -15.74 4.76 10.73
C TRP A 237 -16.82 3.78 10.24
N ARG A 238 -16.50 3.00 9.21
CA ARG A 238 -17.49 2.18 8.49
C ARG A 238 -17.43 0.69 8.83
N GLN A 239 -18.45 -0.04 8.38
CA GLN A 239 -18.48 -1.51 8.45
C GLN A 239 -17.43 -2.11 7.52
N SER A 240 -16.90 -3.27 7.89
CA SER A 240 -15.91 -3.97 7.07
C SER A 240 -16.50 -4.40 5.73
N GLY A 241 -15.77 -4.18 4.64
CA GLY A 241 -16.19 -4.54 3.29
C GLY A 241 -15.28 -3.96 2.21
N CYS A 242 -15.60 -4.19 0.94
CA CYS A 242 -14.79 -3.66 -0.17
C CYS A 242 -14.94 -2.15 -0.36
N SER A 243 -16.13 -1.58 -0.14
CA SER A 243 -16.38 -0.12 -0.17
C SER A 243 -15.76 0.53 -1.43
N MET A 244 -15.06 1.66 -1.27
CA MET A 244 -14.44 2.43 -2.35
C MET A 244 -13.29 1.68 -3.05
N CYS A 245 -12.78 0.56 -2.51
CA CYS A 245 -11.77 -0.25 -3.21
C CYS A 245 -12.30 -0.80 -4.54
N LEU A 246 -13.62 -1.01 -4.65
CA LEU A 246 -14.32 -1.49 -5.84
C LEU A 246 -15.46 -0.56 -6.29
N ALA A 247 -15.55 0.66 -5.74
CA ALA A 247 -16.69 1.56 -5.93
C ALA A 247 -18.04 0.88 -5.66
N MET A 248 -18.13 0.16 -4.53
CA MET A 248 -19.35 -0.56 -4.13
C MET A 248 -20.13 0.23 -3.09
N ASN A 249 -21.42 -0.08 -2.98
CA ASN A 249 -22.36 0.61 -2.09
C ASN A 249 -22.45 2.11 -2.47
N GLU A 250 -22.65 2.98 -1.48
CA GLU A 250 -22.67 4.44 -1.66
C GLU A 250 -21.26 5.06 -1.66
N ASP A 251 -20.20 4.24 -1.66
CA ASP A 251 -18.80 4.68 -1.65
C ASP A 251 -18.24 4.83 -3.05
N VAL A 252 -18.79 5.80 -3.77
CA VAL A 252 -18.42 6.15 -5.15
C VAL A 252 -18.00 7.61 -5.22
N LEU A 253 -16.84 7.87 -5.82
CA LEU A 253 -16.32 9.21 -6.06
C LEU A 253 -16.98 9.85 -7.28
N SER A 254 -17.15 11.17 -7.23
CA SER A 254 -17.69 11.97 -8.33
C SER A 254 -16.60 12.37 -9.33
N PRO A 255 -16.97 12.73 -10.57
CA PRO A 255 -16.00 13.26 -11.54
C PRO A 255 -15.23 14.45 -10.99
N GLY A 256 -13.89 14.39 -11.07
CA GLY A 256 -13.01 15.45 -10.58
C GLY A 256 -12.60 15.32 -9.11
N ASP A 257 -13.29 14.48 -8.31
CA ASP A 257 -12.85 14.15 -6.96
C ASP A 257 -11.43 13.56 -7.01
N ARG A 258 -10.59 14.04 -6.10
CA ARG A 258 -9.23 13.54 -5.92
C ARG A 258 -9.09 12.83 -4.57
N CYS A 259 -8.69 11.57 -4.62
CA CYS A 259 -8.60 10.68 -3.47
C CYS A 259 -7.15 10.27 -3.17
N ALA A 260 -6.71 10.45 -1.93
CA ALA A 260 -5.59 9.71 -1.38
C ALA A 260 -6.11 8.37 -0.87
N SER A 261 -5.59 7.25 -1.37
CA SER A 261 -6.15 5.92 -1.14
C SER A 261 -5.09 4.91 -0.74
N GLY A 262 -5.43 4.07 0.24
CA GLY A 262 -4.62 2.91 0.59
C GLY A 262 -4.69 1.79 -0.45
N THR A 263 -5.73 1.76 -1.30
CA THR A 263 -6.03 0.63 -2.21
C THR A 263 -4.88 0.23 -3.15
N ASN A 264 -5.01 -0.90 -3.82
CA ASN A 264 -4.02 -1.41 -4.77
C ASN A 264 -4.17 -0.91 -6.22
N ARG A 265 -5.30 -0.29 -6.59
CA ARG A 265 -5.60 0.06 -7.99
C ARG A 265 -6.19 1.47 -8.12
N ASN A 266 -5.67 2.23 -9.09
CA ASN A 266 -6.10 3.58 -9.46
C ASN A 266 -6.41 3.75 -10.96
N PHE A 267 -6.74 2.65 -11.66
CA PHE A 267 -7.16 2.74 -13.07
C PHE A 267 -8.41 3.62 -13.22
N PRO A 268 -8.58 4.32 -14.36
CA PRO A 268 -9.74 5.18 -14.60
C PRO A 268 -11.07 4.47 -14.34
N GLY A 269 -11.94 5.10 -13.54
CA GLY A 269 -13.25 4.53 -13.19
C GLY A 269 -13.25 3.58 -11.99
N ARG A 270 -12.09 3.20 -11.45
CA ARG A 270 -12.00 2.18 -10.38
C ARG A 270 -12.75 2.55 -9.11
N GLN A 271 -12.71 3.82 -8.70
CA GLN A 271 -13.39 4.34 -7.51
C GLN A 271 -14.59 5.22 -7.85
N GLY A 272 -14.97 5.28 -9.12
CA GLY A 272 -15.95 6.24 -9.66
C GLY A 272 -15.49 6.81 -11.00
N ALA A 273 -16.44 7.07 -11.90
CA ALA A 273 -16.15 7.62 -13.22
C ALA A 273 -15.55 9.03 -13.10
N GLY A 274 -14.37 9.25 -13.70
CA GLY A 274 -13.67 10.53 -13.64
C GLY A 274 -13.01 10.87 -12.30
N ALA A 275 -12.98 9.92 -11.36
CA ALA A 275 -12.26 10.07 -10.09
C ALA A 275 -10.75 9.94 -10.27
N ARG A 276 -9.98 10.71 -9.50
CA ARG A 276 -8.52 10.80 -9.58
C ARG A 276 -7.89 10.23 -8.31
N THR A 277 -7.34 9.03 -8.38
CA THR A 277 -6.86 8.30 -7.20
C THR A 277 -5.34 8.21 -7.14
N HIS A 278 -4.78 8.52 -5.98
CA HIS A 278 -3.38 8.39 -5.64
C HIS A 278 -3.20 7.26 -4.62
N LEU A 279 -2.42 6.23 -4.95
CA LEU A 279 -2.16 5.09 -4.08
C LEU A 279 -0.93 5.37 -3.22
N MET A 280 -1.04 5.14 -1.91
CA MET A 280 0.05 5.33 -0.94
C MET A 280 -0.19 4.46 0.30
N SER A 281 0.73 4.49 1.29
CA SER A 281 0.54 3.77 2.55
C SER A 281 -0.59 4.37 3.40
N PRO A 282 -1.28 3.57 4.25
CA PRO A 282 -2.38 4.08 5.09
C PRO A 282 -1.99 5.28 5.96
N ALA A 283 -0.78 5.26 6.54
CA ALA A 283 -0.28 6.37 7.34
C ALA A 283 -0.12 7.65 6.50
N MET A 284 0.30 7.52 5.24
CA MET A 284 0.43 8.65 4.32
C MET A 284 -0.92 9.17 3.81
N VAL A 285 -1.93 8.29 3.66
CA VAL A 285 -3.31 8.73 3.43
C VAL A 285 -3.83 9.56 4.61
N ALA A 286 -3.59 9.10 5.83
CA ALA A 286 -3.98 9.83 7.04
C ALA A 286 -3.29 11.19 7.11
N ALA A 287 -1.99 11.26 6.78
CA ALA A 287 -1.25 12.51 6.76
C ALA A 287 -1.79 13.47 5.69
N ALA A 288 -2.09 12.96 4.50
CA ALA A 288 -2.68 13.75 3.43
C ALA A 288 -4.08 14.27 3.79
N ALA A 289 -4.87 13.48 4.54
CA ALA A 289 -6.18 13.91 5.04
C ALA A 289 -6.07 15.07 6.03
N VAL A 290 -5.09 15.05 6.92
CA VAL A 290 -4.79 16.13 7.86
C VAL A 290 -4.32 17.39 7.11
N ALA A 291 -3.40 17.25 6.15
CA ALA A 291 -2.85 18.37 5.41
C ALA A 291 -3.82 18.95 4.36
N GLY A 292 -4.77 18.16 3.86
CA GLY A 292 -5.67 18.56 2.76
C GLY A 292 -5.03 18.48 1.37
N HIS A 293 -3.82 17.95 1.27
CA HIS A 293 -3.04 17.70 0.07
C HIS A 293 -2.07 16.54 0.33
N LEU A 294 -1.49 15.95 -0.72
CA LEU A 294 -0.47 14.92 -0.55
C LEU A 294 0.69 15.47 0.30
N VAL A 295 1.16 14.72 1.28
CA VAL A 295 2.23 15.18 2.16
C VAL A 295 3.09 14.01 2.60
N ASP A 296 4.34 14.30 2.91
CA ASP A 296 5.25 13.34 3.51
C ASP A 296 4.84 13.07 4.97
N VAL A 297 4.44 11.83 5.24
CA VAL A 297 3.99 11.37 6.56
C VAL A 297 5.05 11.59 7.65
N ARG A 298 6.34 11.60 7.29
CA ARG A 298 7.45 11.81 8.22
C ARG A 298 7.32 13.14 8.97
N SER A 299 6.81 14.17 8.29
CA SER A 299 6.61 15.51 8.87
C SER A 299 5.59 15.56 10.00
N LEU A 300 4.61 14.63 10.03
CA LEU A 300 3.60 14.55 11.09
C LEU A 300 4.02 13.61 12.22
N LEU A 301 4.82 12.59 11.92
CA LEU A 301 5.30 11.63 12.91
C LEU A 301 6.50 12.13 13.71
N GLN A 302 7.35 12.98 13.11
CA GLN A 302 8.50 13.60 13.80
C GLN A 302 8.11 14.76 14.72
N ALA A 303 6.97 15.43 14.46
CA ALA A 303 6.51 16.57 15.25
C ALA A 303 5.93 16.18 16.64
N GLY A 304 6.13 14.93 17.09
CA GLY A 304 5.57 14.36 18.30
C GLY A 304 6.60 13.88 19.33
N GLU A 305 7.89 14.21 19.16
CA GLU A 305 8.95 14.02 20.17
C GLU A 305 9.31 15.35 20.86
#